data_AF-A0A2A2IS90-F1
#
_entry.id   AF-A0A2A2IS90-F1
#
_cell.length_a   1.000
_cell.length_b   1.000
_cell.length_c   1.000
_cell.angle_alpha   90.00
_cell.angle_beta   90.00
_cell.angle_gamma   90.00
#
_symmetry.space_group_name_H-M   'P 1'
#
loop_
_entity.id
_entity.type
_entity.pdbx_description
1 polymer ?
#
loop_
_entity_poly.entity_id
_entity_poly.type
_entity_poly.pdbx_seq_one_letter_code
_entity_poly.pdbx_strand_id
1 'polypeptide(L)'
;MIRLRRWLLAPLVGLALLWLADGLFPLPLPRADEARVVLAEDGTPLWRFADAEGVWRYPVTPQEVSPLYLEALLTYEDRWFYRHPGVNPLALGRALWQNLSGGEVVSGGSTLSMQVARLLDPHARSVPGKLRQLWRTLQLEWHLSKDEILTLYLNRAPFGGTLQGVAAASWAYLGKSPAQLTPSEAALLAVLPQAPSRLRPDRHPQAAQRARDKVLRRLQQFGVWAPTRVSEALQEPVLLAPRQEPRLAPLLARRLNTPDSPALIRTTLDASLQRRLEDLLLGWRARLPEHTSAAVLVVEAQSMAVRAYLGSVDIGDDKRFGHVDMIQSVRSPGSTLKPFLYGMTLDAGLIHSESLLQDVPRRYGDYRPGNFSAGFTGPVSASEALATSLNLPAVQLLEAYGPKRFAGELHGAGLPLQLPAGAQPNLALILGGAGVRLEQLLGAYAALGREGKAARIRLQPQQPLIEQRLLSPGAVNNCIGQILLAKRMGKKRIMPRPAPHARRGHRHRGRALRHAVRGLHGHHRHRPPAGQR
;
A
#
# COMPACT_ATOMS: atom_id res chain seq x y z
N MET A 1 -10.68 65.50 -31.45
CA MET A 1 -9.90 64.76 -30.43
C MET A 1 -10.73 64.14 -29.29
N ILE A 2 -11.86 64.71 -28.87
CA ILE A 2 -12.66 64.19 -27.73
C ILE A 2 -13.40 62.87 -28.05
N ARG A 3 -13.87 62.67 -29.29
CA ARG A 3 -14.57 61.43 -29.69
C ARG A 3 -13.63 60.22 -29.71
N LEU A 4 -12.38 60.37 -30.17
CA LEU A 4 -11.39 59.28 -30.21
C LEU A 4 -11.00 58.77 -28.81
N ARG A 5 -10.98 59.67 -27.81
CA ARG A 5 -10.69 59.34 -26.41
C ARG A 5 -11.79 58.50 -25.74
N ARG A 6 -13.06 58.70 -26.12
CA ARG A 6 -14.20 57.90 -25.62
C ARG A 6 -14.18 56.46 -26.14
N TRP A 7 -13.75 56.23 -27.38
CA TRP A 7 -13.60 54.89 -27.94
C TRP A 7 -12.45 54.09 -27.31
N LEU A 8 -11.42 54.76 -26.80
CA LEU A 8 -10.32 54.12 -26.05
C LEU A 8 -10.66 53.87 -24.57
N LEU A 9 -11.51 54.71 -23.95
CA LEU A 9 -11.93 54.56 -22.55
C LEU A 9 -12.99 53.47 -22.34
N ALA A 10 -13.90 53.26 -23.30
CA ALA A 10 -14.94 52.24 -23.22
C ALA A 10 -14.42 50.79 -22.97
N PRO A 11 -13.40 50.28 -23.71
CA PRO A 11 -12.86 48.94 -23.44
C PRO A 11 -12.13 48.85 -22.10
N LEU A 12 -11.48 49.94 -21.65
CA LEU A 12 -10.83 50.00 -20.33
C LEU A 12 -11.85 49.94 -19.19
N VAL A 13 -12.96 50.68 -19.30
CA VAL A 13 -14.07 50.61 -18.34
C VAL A 13 -14.71 49.22 -18.37
N GLY A 14 -14.89 48.63 -19.56
CA GLY A 14 -15.38 47.26 -19.69
C GLY A 14 -14.48 46.24 -19.00
N LEU A 15 -13.17 46.30 -19.22
CA LEU A 15 -12.18 45.45 -18.53
C LEU A 15 -12.17 45.68 -17.02
N ALA A 16 -12.28 46.93 -16.56
CA ALA A 16 -12.35 47.25 -15.14
C ALA A 16 -13.63 46.69 -14.49
N LEU A 17 -14.78 46.76 -15.18
CA LEU A 17 -16.03 46.15 -14.72
C LEU A 17 -15.95 44.62 -14.68
N LEU A 18 -15.31 43.99 -15.67
CA LEU A 18 -15.09 42.54 -15.70
C LEU A 18 -14.16 42.10 -14.56
N TRP A 19 -13.09 42.85 -14.31
CA TRP A 19 -12.17 42.62 -13.20
C TRP A 19 -12.86 42.79 -11.83
N LEU A 20 -13.69 43.82 -11.70
CA LEU A 20 -14.45 44.07 -10.47
C LEU A 20 -15.53 43.00 -10.26
N ALA A 21 -16.20 42.56 -11.33
CA ALA A 21 -17.14 41.45 -11.29
C ALA A 21 -16.45 40.13 -10.92
N ASP A 22 -15.22 39.89 -11.40
CA ASP A 22 -14.43 38.72 -11.03
C ASP A 22 -14.09 38.71 -9.53
N GLY A 23 -13.69 39.86 -8.99
CA GLY A 23 -13.45 40.03 -7.55
C GLY A 23 -14.71 39.88 -6.69
N LEU A 24 -15.87 40.38 -7.16
CA LEU A 24 -17.15 40.24 -6.45
C LEU A 24 -17.71 38.81 -6.50
N PHE A 25 -17.40 38.06 -7.56
CA PHE A 25 -17.86 36.69 -7.76
C PHE A 25 -16.67 35.75 -7.96
N PRO A 26 -15.89 35.48 -6.90
CA PRO A 26 -14.68 34.68 -7.01
C PRO A 26 -14.99 33.28 -7.54
N LEU A 27 -14.02 32.70 -8.24
CA LEU A 27 -14.11 31.35 -8.75
C LEU A 27 -14.16 30.36 -7.58
N PRO A 28 -15.17 29.48 -7.48
CA PRO A 28 -15.26 28.48 -6.42
C PRO A 28 -14.27 27.34 -6.69
N LEU A 29 -12.99 27.62 -6.44
CA LEU A 29 -11.96 26.58 -6.50
C LEU A 29 -12.12 25.64 -5.30
N PRO A 30 -11.94 24.33 -5.53
CA PRO A 30 -12.08 23.33 -4.48
C PRO A 30 -11.03 23.54 -3.38
N ARG A 31 -11.47 23.45 -2.12
CA ARG A 31 -10.59 23.48 -0.94
C ARG A 31 -9.96 22.11 -0.71
N ALA A 32 -8.84 22.10 0.01
CA ALA A 32 -8.02 20.93 0.32
C ALA A 32 -8.68 19.84 1.21
N ASP A 33 -9.99 19.92 1.46
CA ASP A 33 -10.75 18.91 2.22
C ASP A 33 -11.12 17.72 1.31
N GLU A 34 -10.11 17.23 0.60
CA GLU A 34 -10.26 16.27 -0.49
C GLU A 34 -10.13 14.84 0.04
N ALA A 35 -10.88 13.92 -0.58
CA ALA A 35 -10.73 12.48 -0.39
C ALA A 35 -9.25 12.09 -0.40
N ARG A 36 -8.85 11.24 0.56
CA ARG A 36 -7.45 10.84 0.75
C ARG A 36 -7.26 9.40 0.36
N VAL A 37 -6.14 9.11 -0.28
CA VAL A 37 -5.80 7.76 -0.71
C VAL A 37 -4.42 7.41 -0.20
N VAL A 38 -4.34 6.26 0.47
CA VAL A 38 -3.08 5.68 0.91
C VAL A 38 -2.60 4.73 -0.17
N LEU A 39 -1.39 4.97 -0.67
CA LEU A 39 -0.80 4.27 -1.80
C LEU A 39 0.36 3.40 -1.34
N ALA A 40 0.50 2.23 -1.97
CA ALA A 40 1.70 1.42 -1.94
C ALA A 40 2.86 2.11 -2.70
N GLU A 41 4.04 1.51 -2.63
CA GLU A 41 5.23 2.05 -3.31
C GLU A 41 5.05 2.14 -4.83
N ASP A 42 4.34 1.19 -5.44
CA ASP A 42 4.04 1.12 -6.87
C ASP A 42 2.85 2.02 -7.30
N GLY A 43 2.24 2.75 -6.37
CA GLY A 43 1.06 3.57 -6.62
C GLY A 43 -0.27 2.81 -6.54
N THR A 44 -0.26 1.51 -6.20
CA THR A 44 -1.50 0.75 -5.96
C THR A 44 -2.24 1.31 -4.74
N PRO A 45 -3.54 1.60 -4.83
CA PRO A 45 -4.34 2.01 -3.68
C PRO A 45 -4.43 0.91 -2.62
N LEU A 46 -3.99 1.22 -1.41
CA LEU A 46 -4.11 0.35 -0.24
C LEU A 46 -5.42 0.61 0.49
N TRP A 47 -5.71 1.89 0.74
CA TRP A 47 -6.89 2.34 1.47
C TRP A 47 -7.35 3.71 0.96
N ARG A 48 -8.64 4.02 1.17
CA ARG A 48 -9.27 5.27 0.75
C ARG A 48 -10.14 5.85 1.86
N PHE A 49 -10.11 7.16 1.99
CA PHE A 49 -10.98 7.98 2.83
C PHE A 49 -11.83 8.86 1.92
N ALA A 50 -13.14 8.74 2.01
CA ALA A 50 -14.05 9.56 1.20
C ALA A 50 -14.02 11.01 1.71
N ASP A 51 -14.41 11.94 0.84
CA ASP A 51 -14.73 13.30 1.29
C ASP A 51 -16.05 13.32 2.09
N ALA A 52 -16.42 14.50 2.59
CA ALA A 52 -17.64 14.70 3.39
C ALA A 52 -18.91 14.25 2.64
N GLU A 53 -18.90 14.30 1.31
CA GLU A 53 -20.00 13.90 0.44
C GLU A 53 -19.96 12.40 0.06
N GLY A 54 -19.00 11.64 0.57
CA GLY A 54 -18.85 10.21 0.27
C GLY A 54 -18.29 9.92 -1.13
N VAL A 55 -17.68 10.92 -1.77
CA VAL A 55 -17.10 10.84 -3.11
C VAL A 55 -15.66 10.36 -3.04
N TRP A 56 -15.30 9.52 -4.01
CA TRP A 56 -13.94 9.03 -4.18
C TRP A 56 -13.22 9.82 -5.27
N ARG A 57 -12.06 10.38 -4.92
CA ARG A 57 -11.14 11.05 -5.84
C ARG A 57 -9.71 10.53 -5.64
N TYR A 58 -8.97 10.48 -6.74
CA TYR A 58 -7.57 10.05 -6.78
C TYR A 58 -6.85 11.12 -7.59
N PRO A 59 -6.28 12.14 -6.94
CA PRO A 59 -5.66 13.26 -7.64
C PRO A 59 -4.60 12.78 -8.63
N VAL A 60 -4.70 13.24 -9.87
CA VAL A 60 -3.73 13.00 -10.94
C VAL A 60 -3.53 14.25 -11.79
N THR A 61 -2.33 14.39 -12.32
CA THR A 61 -1.98 15.38 -13.34
C THR A 61 -2.07 14.77 -14.75
N PRO A 62 -2.14 15.58 -15.82
CA PRO A 62 -2.14 15.08 -17.19
C PRO A 62 -0.95 14.16 -17.51
N GLN A 63 0.21 14.42 -16.91
CA GLN A 63 1.43 13.63 -17.10
C GLN A 63 1.35 12.23 -16.45
N GLU A 64 0.46 12.05 -15.47
CA GLU A 64 0.23 10.77 -14.77
C GLU A 64 -0.88 9.93 -15.44
N VAL A 65 -1.44 10.40 -16.55
CA VAL A 65 -2.50 9.72 -17.31
C VAL A 65 -1.98 9.30 -18.68
N SER A 66 -2.45 8.15 -19.17
CA SER A 66 -2.05 7.62 -20.47
C SER A 66 -2.28 8.65 -21.60
N PRO A 67 -1.30 8.91 -22.48
CA PRO A 67 -1.48 9.76 -23.64
C PRO A 67 -2.65 9.30 -24.53
N LEU A 68 -2.90 7.99 -24.60
CA LEU A 68 -4.03 7.42 -25.35
C LEU A 68 -5.38 7.92 -24.81
N TYR A 69 -5.50 8.06 -23.49
CA TYR A 69 -6.70 8.59 -22.87
C TYR A 69 -6.86 10.07 -23.17
N LEU A 70 -5.79 10.86 -23.09
CA LEU A 70 -5.83 12.28 -23.41
C LEU A 70 -6.20 12.52 -24.89
N GLU A 71 -5.61 11.76 -25.81
CA GLU A 71 -5.95 11.78 -27.23
C GLU A 71 -7.43 11.44 -27.47
N ALA A 72 -7.93 10.38 -26.83
CA ALA A 72 -9.32 9.95 -26.94
C ALA A 72 -10.28 11.00 -26.37
N LEU A 73 -10.01 11.50 -25.16
CA LEU A 73 -10.81 12.50 -24.47
C LEU A 73 -10.87 13.81 -25.27
N LEU A 74 -9.71 14.38 -25.62
CA LEU A 74 -9.64 15.64 -26.33
C LEU A 74 -10.29 15.51 -27.71
N THR A 75 -10.01 14.45 -28.46
CA THR A 75 -10.59 14.30 -29.80
C THR A 75 -12.10 14.15 -29.77
N TYR A 76 -12.63 13.44 -28.78
CA TYR A 76 -14.05 13.13 -28.68
C TYR A 76 -14.87 14.26 -28.03
N GLU A 77 -14.36 14.89 -26.96
CA GLU A 77 -15.03 15.96 -26.24
C GLU A 77 -14.69 17.36 -26.80
N ASP A 78 -13.41 17.65 -27.07
CA ASP A 78 -12.95 19.01 -27.40
C ASP A 78 -11.62 19.07 -28.19
N ARG A 79 -11.69 18.80 -29.50
CA ARG A 79 -10.50 18.63 -30.36
C ARG A 79 -9.59 19.87 -30.40
N TRP A 80 -10.14 21.05 -30.14
CA TRP A 80 -9.41 22.32 -30.20
C TRP A 80 -9.19 22.93 -28.81
N PHE A 81 -9.29 22.13 -27.75
CA PHE A 81 -9.19 22.57 -26.35
C PHE A 81 -8.05 23.57 -26.10
N TYR A 82 -6.84 23.28 -26.61
CA TYR A 82 -5.66 24.13 -26.44
C TYR A 82 -5.63 25.40 -27.30
N ARG A 83 -6.56 25.57 -28.26
CA ARG A 83 -6.57 26.67 -29.22
C ARG A 83 -7.65 27.71 -28.98
N HIS A 84 -8.71 27.39 -28.23
CA HIS A 84 -9.80 28.33 -27.98
C HIS A 84 -9.78 28.86 -26.54
N PRO A 85 -10.28 30.07 -26.27
CA PRO A 85 -10.36 30.66 -24.93
C PRO A 85 -11.59 30.16 -24.17
N GLY A 86 -11.64 28.85 -23.92
CA GLY A 86 -12.71 28.17 -23.16
C GLY A 86 -14.04 27.97 -23.85
N VAL A 87 -14.41 28.81 -24.83
CA VAL A 87 -15.59 28.58 -25.68
C VAL A 87 -15.14 28.48 -27.12
N ASN A 88 -15.67 27.50 -27.87
CA ASN A 88 -15.37 27.32 -29.29
C ASN A 88 -16.48 27.93 -30.16
N PRO A 89 -16.27 29.11 -30.78
CA PRO A 89 -17.31 29.81 -31.54
C PRO A 89 -17.80 29.02 -32.75
N LEU A 90 -16.90 28.28 -33.42
CA LEU A 90 -17.24 27.44 -34.57
C LEU A 90 -18.12 26.26 -34.16
N ALA A 91 -17.84 25.64 -33.01
CA ALA A 91 -18.66 24.57 -32.48
C ALA A 91 -20.03 25.07 -32.02
N LEU A 92 -20.08 26.25 -31.38
CA LEU A 92 -21.33 26.88 -30.94
C LEU A 92 -22.22 27.26 -32.13
N GLY A 93 -21.66 27.92 -33.14
CA GLY A 93 -22.37 28.29 -34.36
C GLY A 93 -22.89 27.09 -35.15
N ARG A 94 -22.09 26.02 -35.26
CA ARG A 94 -22.51 24.77 -35.89
C ARG A 94 -23.66 24.10 -35.13
N ALA A 95 -23.59 24.05 -33.80
CA ALA A 95 -24.64 23.47 -32.96
C ALA A 95 -25.95 24.27 -33.05
N LEU A 96 -25.86 25.61 -33.08
CA LEU A 96 -27.01 26.49 -33.33
C LEU A 96 -27.66 26.21 -34.69
N TRP A 97 -26.86 26.14 -35.76
CA TRP A 97 -27.35 25.82 -37.09
C TRP A 97 -28.03 24.44 -37.15
N GLN A 98 -27.42 23.41 -36.56
CA GLN A 98 -27.97 22.06 -36.51
C GLN A 98 -29.32 22.01 -35.78
N ASN A 99 -29.43 22.68 -34.62
CA ASN A 99 -30.68 22.78 -33.87
C ASN A 99 -31.79 23.50 -34.66
N LEU A 100 -31.45 24.56 -35.41
CA LEU A 100 -32.40 25.31 -36.22
C LEU A 100 -32.84 24.53 -37.47
N SER A 101 -31.93 23.75 -38.05
CA SER A 101 -32.21 22.93 -39.24
C SER A 101 -32.93 21.60 -38.96
N GLY A 102 -33.30 21.32 -37.71
CA GLY A 102 -34.01 20.08 -37.32
C GLY A 102 -33.18 18.80 -37.47
N GLY A 103 -31.86 18.91 -37.64
CA GLY A 103 -30.96 17.76 -37.78
C GLY A 103 -30.71 17.04 -36.45
N GLU A 104 -30.30 15.77 -36.51
CA GLU A 104 -29.81 15.07 -35.31
C GLU A 104 -28.62 15.83 -34.71
N VAL A 105 -28.63 16.05 -33.40
CA VAL A 105 -27.54 16.74 -32.70
C VAL A 105 -26.31 15.82 -32.64
N VAL A 106 -25.40 15.95 -33.62
CA VAL A 106 -24.25 15.03 -33.79
C VAL A 106 -23.07 15.33 -32.84
N SER A 107 -23.05 16.52 -32.20
CA SER A 107 -22.10 16.86 -31.12
C SER A 107 -22.61 17.97 -30.22
N GLY A 108 -22.53 17.79 -28.90
CA GLY A 108 -22.82 18.86 -27.95
C GLY A 108 -21.79 19.99 -28.05
N GLY A 109 -22.23 21.23 -28.25
CA GLY A 109 -21.32 22.39 -28.39
C GLY A 109 -20.62 22.84 -27.10
N SER A 110 -20.48 21.98 -26.09
CA SER A 110 -19.86 22.30 -24.79
C SER A 110 -18.43 21.77 -24.75
N THR A 111 -17.47 22.70 -24.71
CA THR A 111 -16.02 22.48 -24.53
C THR A 111 -15.67 21.92 -23.15
N LEU A 112 -14.47 21.37 -22.96
CA LEU A 112 -14.01 20.87 -21.66
C LEU A 112 -14.03 21.96 -20.57
N SER A 113 -13.61 23.19 -20.87
CA SER A 113 -13.62 24.30 -19.90
C SER A 113 -15.04 24.61 -19.41
N MET A 114 -16.03 24.60 -20.31
CA MET A 114 -17.45 24.69 -19.93
C MET A 114 -17.91 23.51 -19.07
N GLN A 115 -17.43 22.30 -19.34
CA GLN A 115 -17.74 21.14 -18.51
C GLN A 115 -17.17 21.29 -17.09
N VAL A 116 -15.92 21.74 -16.97
CA VAL A 116 -15.28 22.05 -15.67
C VAL A 116 -16.05 23.14 -14.92
N ALA A 117 -16.42 24.23 -15.60
CA ALA A 117 -17.22 25.30 -15.01
C ALA A 117 -18.52 24.78 -14.37
N ARG A 118 -19.20 23.85 -15.06
CA ARG A 118 -20.43 23.21 -14.55
C ARG A 118 -20.19 22.21 -13.42
N LEU A 119 -19.01 21.58 -13.38
CA LEU A 119 -18.64 20.66 -12.30
C LEU A 119 -18.32 21.41 -11.00
N LEU A 120 -17.66 22.57 -11.11
CA LEU A 120 -17.30 23.41 -9.95
C LEU A 120 -18.47 24.25 -9.43
N ASP A 121 -19.32 24.72 -10.33
CA ASP A 121 -20.48 25.55 -10.00
C ASP A 121 -21.70 24.93 -10.70
N PRO A 122 -22.44 24.00 -10.07
CA PRO A 122 -23.62 23.41 -10.67
C PRO A 122 -24.78 24.41 -10.82
N HIS A 123 -25.45 24.41 -11.98
CA HIS A 123 -26.56 25.34 -12.28
C HIS A 123 -27.76 24.64 -12.92
N ALA A 124 -28.91 25.31 -12.86
CA ALA A 124 -30.11 24.88 -13.59
C ALA A 124 -29.90 24.92 -15.11
N ARG A 125 -30.55 24.01 -15.85
CA ARG A 125 -30.55 23.96 -17.32
C ARG A 125 -31.46 25.02 -17.94
N SER A 126 -31.22 26.28 -17.60
CA SER A 126 -31.96 27.45 -18.09
C SER A 126 -31.02 28.40 -18.85
N VAL A 127 -31.58 29.34 -19.62
CA VAL A 127 -30.79 30.36 -20.33
C VAL A 127 -29.89 31.16 -19.36
N PRO A 128 -30.39 31.65 -18.19
CA PRO A 128 -29.53 32.29 -17.19
C PRO A 128 -28.42 31.38 -16.66
N GLY A 129 -28.72 30.09 -16.42
CA GLY A 129 -27.71 29.11 -16.00
C GLY A 129 -26.60 28.91 -17.04
N LYS A 130 -26.95 28.92 -18.33
CA LYS A 130 -25.98 28.82 -19.42
C LYS A 130 -25.11 30.07 -19.55
N LEU A 131 -25.66 31.26 -19.30
CA LEU A 131 -24.88 32.51 -19.22
C LEU A 131 -23.91 32.49 -18.03
N ARG A 132 -24.35 32.01 -16.86
CA ARG A 132 -23.48 31.81 -15.69
C ARG A 132 -22.36 30.81 -16.00
N GLN A 133 -22.66 29.71 -16.70
CA GLN A 133 -21.65 28.75 -17.15
C GLN A 133 -20.60 29.40 -18.06
N LEU A 134 -21.03 30.22 -19.04
CA LEU A 134 -20.12 30.95 -19.93
C LEU A 134 -19.22 31.92 -19.14
N TRP A 135 -19.81 32.68 -18.20
CA TRP A 135 -19.06 33.56 -17.30
C TRP A 135 -17.99 32.79 -16.51
N ARG A 136 -18.38 31.69 -15.82
CA ARG A 136 -17.44 30.84 -15.08
C ARG A 136 -16.36 30.22 -15.96
N THR A 137 -16.69 29.89 -17.21
CA THR A 137 -15.72 29.36 -18.19
C THR A 137 -14.66 30.40 -18.53
N LEU A 138 -15.07 31.65 -18.77
CA LEU A 138 -14.12 32.74 -19.04
C LEU A 138 -13.26 33.05 -17.80
N GLN A 139 -13.83 33.01 -16.60
CA GLN A 139 -13.06 33.15 -15.36
C GLN A 139 -12.02 32.02 -15.21
N LEU A 140 -12.38 30.77 -15.50
CA LEU A 140 -11.43 29.65 -15.47
C LEU A 140 -10.25 29.88 -16.41
N GLU A 141 -10.51 30.30 -17.66
CA GLU A 141 -9.47 30.57 -18.65
C GLU A 141 -8.64 31.82 -18.34
N TRP A 142 -9.15 32.75 -17.54
CA TRP A 142 -8.39 33.90 -17.06
C TRP A 142 -7.40 33.48 -15.97
N HIS A 143 -7.85 32.68 -14.99
CA HIS A 143 -7.09 32.37 -13.79
C HIS A 143 -6.22 31.12 -13.89
N LEU A 144 -6.56 30.19 -14.78
CA LEU A 144 -5.91 28.88 -14.88
C LEU A 144 -5.38 28.64 -16.29
N SER A 145 -4.24 27.95 -16.35
CA SER A 145 -3.72 27.37 -17.58
C SER A 145 -4.60 26.22 -18.08
N LYS A 146 -4.44 25.87 -19.37
CA LYS A 146 -5.15 24.73 -19.98
C LYS A 146 -4.89 23.42 -19.26
N ASP A 147 -3.67 23.20 -18.78
CA ASP A 147 -3.30 21.99 -18.07
C ASP A 147 -3.94 21.94 -16.67
N GLU A 148 -4.10 23.08 -15.99
CA GLU A 148 -4.83 23.15 -14.72
C GLU A 148 -6.34 22.90 -14.92
N ILE A 149 -6.93 23.45 -15.98
CA ILE A 149 -8.34 23.18 -16.34
C ILE A 149 -8.52 21.69 -16.67
N LEU A 150 -7.61 21.12 -17.46
CA LEU A 150 -7.61 19.70 -17.76
C LEU A 150 -7.45 18.86 -16.48
N THR A 151 -6.54 19.24 -15.59
CA THR A 151 -6.35 18.60 -14.27
C THR A 151 -7.66 18.60 -13.46
N LEU A 152 -8.38 19.72 -13.41
CA LEU A 152 -9.68 19.80 -12.75
C LEU A 152 -10.69 18.82 -13.38
N TYR A 153 -10.74 18.73 -14.70
CA TYR A 153 -11.59 17.77 -15.39
C TYR A 153 -11.21 16.32 -15.05
N LEU A 154 -9.93 15.96 -15.18
CA LEU A 154 -9.41 14.62 -14.93
C LEU A 154 -9.72 14.12 -13.52
N ASN A 155 -9.86 15.01 -12.54
CA ASN A 155 -10.12 14.67 -11.14
C ASN A 155 -11.58 14.78 -10.71
N ARG A 156 -12.44 15.48 -11.46
CA ARG A 156 -13.84 15.75 -11.07
C ARG A 156 -14.89 15.23 -12.04
N ALA A 157 -14.51 14.82 -13.25
CA ALA A 157 -15.45 14.21 -14.18
C ALA A 157 -16.13 12.99 -13.54
N PRO A 158 -17.47 12.87 -13.61
CA PRO A 158 -18.18 11.77 -12.99
C PRO A 158 -18.06 10.49 -13.83
N PHE A 159 -17.77 9.35 -13.20
CA PHE A 159 -17.67 8.05 -13.87
C PHE A 159 -18.73 7.04 -13.41
N GLY A 160 -19.72 7.51 -12.64
CA GLY A 160 -20.86 6.73 -12.16
C GLY A 160 -20.74 6.35 -10.68
N GLY A 161 -21.88 6.34 -9.98
CA GLY A 161 -21.90 6.14 -8.53
C GLY A 161 -21.16 7.26 -7.79
N THR A 162 -20.28 6.89 -6.87
CA THR A 162 -19.46 7.81 -6.06
C THR A 162 -18.06 8.07 -6.67
N LEU A 163 -17.81 7.66 -7.91
CA LEU A 163 -16.51 7.78 -8.56
C LEU A 163 -16.41 9.12 -9.32
N GLN A 164 -15.44 9.95 -8.93
CA GLN A 164 -15.04 11.16 -9.65
C GLN A 164 -13.57 11.10 -10.04
N GLY A 165 -13.30 11.41 -11.30
CA GLY A 165 -11.98 11.42 -11.90
C GLY A 165 -11.55 10.10 -12.54
N VAL A 166 -10.69 10.21 -13.55
CA VAL A 166 -10.25 9.09 -14.39
C VAL A 166 -9.44 8.07 -13.61
N ALA A 167 -8.62 8.52 -12.65
CA ALA A 167 -7.82 7.63 -11.82
C ALA A 167 -8.71 6.77 -10.90
N ALA A 168 -9.73 7.38 -10.28
CA ALA A 168 -10.72 6.67 -9.48
C ALA A 168 -11.44 5.60 -10.31
N ALA A 169 -11.83 5.96 -11.54
CA ALA A 169 -12.52 5.07 -12.45
C ALA A 169 -11.62 3.93 -12.96
N SER A 170 -10.37 4.22 -13.30
CA SER A 170 -9.40 3.22 -13.75
C SER A 170 -9.15 2.16 -12.69
N TRP A 171 -8.91 2.57 -11.44
CA TRP A 171 -8.75 1.61 -10.35
C TRP A 171 -10.03 0.84 -10.04
N ALA A 172 -11.20 1.50 -10.05
CA ALA A 172 -12.46 0.85 -9.70
C ALA A 172 -12.98 -0.12 -10.77
N TYR A 173 -12.83 0.21 -12.05
CA TYR A 173 -13.35 -0.58 -13.17
C TYR A 173 -12.30 -1.51 -13.78
N LEU A 174 -11.04 -1.09 -13.86
CA LEU A 174 -9.97 -1.81 -14.57
C LEU A 174 -8.89 -2.37 -13.63
N GLY A 175 -8.90 -1.98 -12.35
CA GLY A 175 -7.96 -2.50 -11.35
C GLY A 175 -6.51 -2.10 -11.60
N LYS A 176 -6.26 -1.01 -12.33
CA LYS A 176 -4.91 -0.56 -12.69
C LYS A 176 -4.78 0.96 -12.79
N SER A 177 -3.52 1.41 -12.86
CA SER A 177 -3.16 2.82 -13.01
C SER A 177 -3.71 3.43 -14.31
N PRO A 178 -4.22 4.68 -14.30
CA PRO A 178 -4.65 5.40 -15.50
C PRO A 178 -3.50 5.67 -16.48
N ALA A 179 -2.24 5.52 -16.07
CA ALA A 179 -1.09 5.60 -16.95
C ALA A 179 -0.94 4.38 -17.88
N GLN A 180 -1.54 3.24 -17.52
CA GLN A 180 -1.35 1.93 -18.18
C GLN A 180 -2.58 1.47 -18.97
N LEU A 181 -3.37 2.43 -19.45
CA LEU A 181 -4.59 2.16 -20.23
C LEU A 181 -4.24 1.66 -21.63
N THR A 182 -4.93 0.60 -22.08
CA THR A 182 -4.92 0.15 -23.48
C THR A 182 -5.74 1.12 -24.34
N PRO A 183 -5.62 1.10 -25.68
CA PRO A 183 -6.45 1.92 -26.54
C PRO A 183 -7.96 1.71 -26.33
N SER A 184 -8.39 0.47 -26.08
CA SER A 184 -9.79 0.13 -25.84
C SER A 184 -10.30 0.73 -24.52
N GLU A 185 -9.51 0.60 -23.46
CA GLU A 185 -9.83 1.14 -22.13
C GLU A 185 -9.78 2.67 -22.09
N ALA A 186 -8.82 3.29 -22.78
CA ALA A 186 -8.72 4.73 -22.93
C ALA A 186 -9.98 5.31 -23.60
N ALA A 187 -10.43 4.70 -24.71
CA ALA A 187 -11.66 5.09 -25.39
C ALA A 187 -12.91 4.83 -24.53
N LEU A 188 -12.90 3.76 -23.73
CA LEU A 188 -14.00 3.46 -22.80
C LEU A 188 -14.10 4.55 -21.74
N LEU A 189 -13.03 4.82 -21.00
CA LEU A 189 -13.04 5.84 -19.95
C LEU A 189 -13.34 7.24 -20.51
N ALA A 190 -12.89 7.57 -21.72
CA ALA A 190 -13.17 8.87 -22.35
C ALA A 190 -14.68 9.11 -22.58
N VAL A 191 -15.50 8.07 -22.78
CA VAL A 191 -16.94 8.23 -23.08
C VAL A 191 -17.84 8.16 -21.83
N LEU A 192 -17.38 7.54 -20.74
CA LEU A 192 -18.20 7.34 -19.54
C LEU A 192 -18.77 8.64 -18.95
N PRO A 193 -18.02 9.77 -18.89
CA PRO A 193 -18.52 11.02 -18.30
C PRO A 193 -19.74 11.63 -19.01
N GLN A 194 -20.02 11.27 -20.26
CA GLN A 194 -21.18 11.81 -20.98
C GLN A 194 -22.52 11.37 -20.39
N ALA A 195 -22.58 10.13 -19.88
CA ALA A 195 -23.77 9.56 -19.29
C ALA A 195 -23.39 8.58 -18.18
N PRO A 196 -22.82 9.08 -17.07
CA PRO A 196 -22.08 8.29 -16.10
C PRO A 196 -22.92 7.21 -15.41
N SER A 197 -24.23 7.41 -15.30
CA SER A 197 -25.14 6.38 -14.74
C SER A 197 -25.58 5.34 -15.77
N ARG A 198 -25.77 5.74 -17.04
CA ARG A 198 -26.29 4.86 -18.11
C ARG A 198 -25.20 4.06 -18.81
N LEU A 199 -23.98 4.57 -18.83
CA LEU A 199 -22.82 3.93 -19.46
C LEU A 199 -21.95 3.15 -18.47
N ARG A 200 -22.41 2.98 -17.22
CA ARG A 200 -21.71 2.18 -16.21
C ARG A 200 -21.40 0.78 -16.76
N PRO A 201 -20.12 0.43 -16.99
CA PRO A 201 -19.79 -0.84 -17.65
C PRO A 201 -20.14 -2.04 -16.77
N ASP A 202 -20.22 -1.85 -15.44
CA ASP A 202 -20.55 -2.89 -14.47
C ASP A 202 -22.06 -3.18 -14.37
N ARG A 203 -22.91 -2.29 -14.89
CA ARG A 203 -24.38 -2.45 -14.92
C ARG A 203 -24.91 -2.61 -16.34
N HIS A 204 -24.27 -1.95 -17.30
CA HIS A 204 -24.71 -1.83 -18.69
C HIS A 204 -23.54 -2.08 -19.66
N PRO A 205 -22.91 -3.28 -19.63
CA PRO A 205 -21.68 -3.56 -20.38
C PRO A 205 -21.85 -3.36 -21.89
N GLN A 206 -22.98 -3.79 -22.47
CA GLN A 206 -23.26 -3.62 -23.90
C GLN A 206 -23.40 -2.14 -24.30
N ALA A 207 -24.02 -1.32 -23.46
CA ALA A 207 -24.16 0.11 -23.74
C ALA A 207 -22.80 0.82 -23.66
N ALA A 208 -21.99 0.47 -22.66
CA ALA A 208 -20.62 0.97 -22.50
C ALA A 208 -19.74 0.57 -23.70
N GLN A 209 -19.84 -0.68 -24.16
CA GLN A 209 -19.11 -1.17 -25.34
C GLN A 209 -19.50 -0.40 -26.61
N ARG A 210 -20.80 -0.24 -26.89
CA ARG A 210 -21.26 0.54 -28.05
C ARG A 210 -20.77 2.00 -28.00
N ALA A 211 -20.75 2.59 -26.81
CA ALA A 211 -20.28 3.95 -26.61
C ALA A 211 -18.75 4.06 -26.85
N ARG A 212 -17.96 3.11 -26.33
CA ARG A 212 -16.52 2.99 -26.60
C ARG A 212 -16.25 2.82 -28.10
N ASP A 213 -16.95 1.90 -28.75
CA ASP A 213 -16.75 1.61 -30.18
C ASP A 213 -17.06 2.84 -31.06
N LYS A 214 -18.03 3.67 -30.63
CA LYS A 214 -18.30 4.97 -31.26
C LYS A 214 -17.11 5.92 -31.16
N VAL A 215 -16.45 6.01 -30.00
CA VAL A 215 -15.23 6.82 -29.83
C VAL A 215 -14.11 6.30 -30.73
N LEU A 216 -13.87 4.98 -30.72
CA LEU A 216 -12.84 4.34 -31.55
C LEU A 216 -13.01 4.65 -33.05
N ARG A 217 -14.24 4.51 -33.57
CA ARG A 217 -14.53 4.86 -34.98
C ARG A 217 -14.34 6.34 -35.26
N ARG A 218 -14.65 7.22 -34.30
CA ARG A 218 -14.47 8.66 -34.45
C ARG A 218 -12.99 9.07 -34.45
N LEU A 219 -12.17 8.41 -33.63
CA LEU A 219 -10.71 8.57 -33.64
C LEU A 219 -10.11 8.17 -34.99
N GLN A 220 -10.60 7.06 -35.58
CA GLN A 220 -10.21 6.64 -36.93
C GLN A 220 -10.62 7.66 -37.99
N GLN A 221 -11.88 8.12 -37.98
CA GLN A 221 -12.42 9.08 -38.95
C GLN A 221 -11.64 10.40 -38.98
N PHE A 222 -11.15 10.85 -37.82
CA PHE A 222 -10.32 12.06 -37.74
C PHE A 222 -8.83 11.81 -37.98
N GLY A 223 -8.43 10.57 -38.27
CA GLY A 223 -7.04 10.19 -38.52
C GLY A 223 -6.13 10.29 -37.30
N VAL A 224 -6.69 10.30 -36.08
CA VAL A 224 -5.91 10.39 -34.84
C VAL A 224 -5.23 9.06 -34.55
N TRP A 225 -5.96 7.96 -34.72
CA TRP A 225 -5.43 6.60 -34.57
C TRP A 225 -5.46 5.84 -35.90
N ALA A 226 -4.42 5.04 -36.12
CA ALA A 226 -4.31 4.18 -37.30
C ALA A 226 -5.47 3.16 -37.37
N PRO A 227 -5.97 2.81 -38.57
CA PRO A 227 -7.04 1.83 -38.73
C PRO A 227 -6.76 0.49 -38.06
N THR A 228 -5.50 0.02 -38.09
CA THR A 228 -5.05 -1.22 -37.46
C THR A 228 -5.27 -1.20 -35.95
N ARG A 229 -4.76 -0.16 -35.26
CA ARG A 229 -4.96 0.04 -33.81
C ARG A 229 -6.44 0.05 -33.43
N VAL A 230 -7.27 0.72 -34.24
CA VAL A 230 -8.71 0.79 -33.98
C VAL A 230 -9.37 -0.58 -34.15
N SER A 231 -9.00 -1.34 -35.19
CA SER A 231 -9.52 -2.68 -35.42
C SER A 231 -9.15 -3.65 -34.29
N GLU A 232 -7.92 -3.58 -33.76
CA GLU A 232 -7.46 -4.37 -32.61
C GLU A 232 -8.24 -3.98 -31.33
N ALA A 233 -8.39 -2.68 -31.05
CA ALA A 233 -9.11 -2.18 -29.87
C ALA A 233 -10.60 -2.55 -29.88
N LEU A 234 -11.23 -2.64 -31.06
CA LEU A 234 -12.62 -3.08 -31.23
C LEU A 234 -12.81 -4.56 -30.92
N GLN A 235 -11.78 -5.40 -31.11
CA GLN A 235 -11.83 -6.82 -30.78
C GLN A 235 -11.71 -7.08 -29.28
N GLU A 236 -11.10 -6.16 -28.53
CA GLU A 236 -10.98 -6.26 -27.08
C GLU A 236 -12.37 -6.16 -26.41
N PRO A 237 -12.83 -7.17 -25.66
CA PRO A 237 -14.08 -7.09 -24.92
C PRO A 237 -13.96 -6.09 -23.76
N VAL A 238 -15.07 -5.46 -23.37
CA VAL A 238 -15.10 -4.63 -22.15
C VAL A 238 -15.07 -5.57 -20.94
N LEU A 239 -13.86 -5.88 -20.47
CA LEU A 239 -13.62 -6.66 -19.26
C LEU A 239 -13.39 -5.73 -18.09
N LEU A 240 -14.09 -6.01 -17.00
CA LEU A 240 -13.90 -5.30 -15.74
C LEU A 240 -13.05 -6.14 -14.80
N ALA A 241 -12.18 -5.46 -14.05
CA ALA A 241 -11.54 -6.07 -12.92
C ALA A 241 -12.59 -6.51 -11.90
N PRO A 242 -12.34 -7.61 -11.15
CA PRO A 242 -13.12 -7.90 -9.95
C PRO A 242 -13.15 -6.65 -9.09
N ARG A 243 -14.32 -6.27 -8.56
CA ARG A 243 -14.43 -5.13 -7.65
C ARG A 243 -13.57 -5.39 -6.42
N GLN A 244 -12.35 -4.85 -6.42
CA GLN A 244 -11.49 -4.80 -5.26
C GLN A 244 -11.69 -3.44 -4.64
N GLU A 245 -12.40 -3.39 -3.52
CA GLU A 245 -12.30 -2.20 -2.69
C GLU A 245 -10.92 -2.21 -2.03
N PRO A 246 -10.11 -1.13 -2.19
CA PRO A 246 -8.81 -1.08 -1.53
C PRO A 246 -9.03 -1.08 -0.02
N ARG A 247 -8.76 -2.25 0.58
CA ARG A 247 -8.95 -2.55 2.01
C ARG A 247 -7.68 -3.11 2.66
N LEU A 248 -6.52 -2.77 2.11
CA LEU A 248 -5.23 -3.23 2.59
C LEU A 248 -4.63 -2.25 3.60
N ALA A 249 -3.88 -2.79 4.56
CA ALA A 249 -3.17 -2.08 5.61
C ALA A 249 -4.03 -1.01 6.33
N PRO A 250 -5.26 -1.32 6.77
CA PRO A 250 -6.21 -0.31 7.24
C PRO A 250 -5.72 0.45 8.48
N LEU A 251 -5.03 -0.23 9.40
CA LEU A 251 -4.49 0.37 10.61
C LEU A 251 -3.34 1.34 10.29
N LEU A 252 -2.48 1.00 9.32
CA LEU A 252 -1.47 1.92 8.83
C LEU A 252 -2.10 3.12 8.13
N ALA A 253 -3.11 2.88 7.29
CA ALA A 253 -3.81 3.93 6.60
C ALA A 253 -4.42 4.95 7.58
N ARG A 254 -5.08 4.46 8.64
CA ARG A 254 -5.61 5.31 9.71
C ARG A 254 -4.51 6.05 10.48
N ARG A 255 -3.38 5.40 10.75
CA ARG A 255 -2.22 6.01 11.41
C ARG A 255 -1.62 7.17 10.60
N LEU A 256 -1.55 7.02 9.28
CA LEU A 256 -0.96 8.03 8.41
C LEU A 256 -1.93 9.15 8.03
N ASN A 257 -3.24 8.92 8.12
CA ASN A 257 -4.25 9.92 7.80
C ASN A 257 -4.47 10.92 8.95
N THR A 258 -3.67 11.98 8.97
CA THR A 258 -3.76 13.11 9.92
C THR A 258 -4.39 14.34 9.28
N PRO A 259 -4.90 15.34 10.03
CA PRO A 259 -5.50 16.55 9.45
C PRO A 259 -4.65 17.24 8.37
N ASP A 260 -3.32 17.26 8.54
CA ASP A 260 -2.37 17.90 7.61
C ASP A 260 -1.86 16.97 6.49
N SER A 261 -2.41 15.77 6.38
CA SER A 261 -1.99 14.82 5.35
C SER A 261 -2.36 15.29 3.95
N PRO A 262 -1.48 15.10 2.95
CA PRO A 262 -1.82 15.36 1.56
C PRO A 262 -2.91 14.39 1.08
N ALA A 263 -3.58 14.76 -0.01
CA ALA A 263 -4.59 13.91 -0.64
C ALA A 263 -4.05 12.53 -1.07
N LEU A 264 -2.76 12.45 -1.43
CA LEU A 264 -2.06 11.20 -1.72
C LEU A 264 -1.00 10.90 -0.66
N ILE A 265 -1.24 9.88 0.15
CA ILE A 265 -0.33 9.43 1.20
C ILE A 265 0.48 8.24 0.65
N ARG A 266 1.72 8.48 0.23
CA ARG A 266 2.60 7.44 -0.31
C ARG A 266 3.29 6.66 0.81
N THR A 267 3.32 5.34 0.69
CA THR A 267 3.99 4.42 1.63
C THR A 267 5.11 3.63 0.95
N THR A 268 5.86 2.88 1.75
CA THR A 268 6.91 1.95 1.30
C THR A 268 6.42 0.51 1.09
N LEU A 269 5.12 0.26 1.32
CA LEU A 269 4.52 -1.07 1.28
C LEU A 269 4.53 -1.66 -0.13
N ASP A 270 4.74 -2.98 -0.19
CA ASP A 270 4.48 -3.78 -1.37
C ASP A 270 3.03 -4.28 -1.31
N ALA A 271 2.19 -3.83 -2.24
CA ALA A 271 0.76 -4.17 -2.25
C ALA A 271 0.50 -5.68 -2.42
N SER A 272 1.36 -6.37 -3.18
CA SER A 272 1.23 -7.81 -3.43
C SER A 272 1.62 -8.62 -2.21
N LEU A 273 2.71 -8.25 -1.54
CA LEU A 273 3.14 -8.86 -0.28
C LEU A 273 2.11 -8.60 0.83
N GLN A 274 1.65 -7.36 0.97
CA GLN A 274 0.62 -6.98 1.94
C GLN A 274 -0.62 -7.86 1.80
N ARG A 275 -1.18 -7.95 0.59
CA ARG A 275 -2.38 -8.76 0.31
C ARG A 275 -2.17 -10.24 0.68
N ARG A 276 -1.04 -10.84 0.24
CA ARG A 276 -0.72 -12.24 0.56
C ARG A 276 -0.63 -12.50 2.06
N LEU A 277 -0.05 -11.57 2.82
CA LEU A 277 0.08 -11.71 4.28
C LEU A 277 -1.26 -11.49 4.99
N GLU A 278 -2.11 -10.58 4.50
CA GLU A 278 -3.46 -10.40 5.05
C GLU A 278 -4.32 -11.63 4.80
N ASP A 279 -4.31 -12.17 3.58
CA ASP A 279 -5.01 -13.42 3.24
C ASP A 279 -4.53 -14.59 4.11
N LEU A 280 -3.21 -14.69 4.34
CA LEU A 280 -2.62 -15.67 5.23
C LEU A 280 -3.15 -15.48 6.65
N LEU A 281 -3.02 -14.29 7.23
CA LEU A 281 -3.41 -14.04 8.61
C LEU A 281 -4.91 -14.24 8.84
N LEU A 282 -5.74 -13.83 7.87
CA LEU A 282 -7.18 -14.05 7.87
C LEU A 282 -7.52 -15.55 7.83
N GLY A 283 -6.79 -16.35 7.06
CA GLY A 283 -6.92 -17.81 7.05
C GLY A 283 -6.61 -18.48 8.40
N TRP A 284 -5.78 -17.85 9.25
CA TRP A 284 -5.49 -18.32 10.61
C TRP A 284 -6.58 -17.94 11.63
N ARG A 285 -7.50 -17.02 11.30
CA ARG A 285 -8.56 -16.54 12.21
C ARG A 285 -9.34 -17.69 12.85
N ALA A 286 -9.72 -18.70 12.07
CA ALA A 286 -10.49 -19.85 12.55
C ALA A 286 -9.70 -20.77 13.51
N ARG A 287 -8.37 -20.66 13.54
CA ARG A 287 -7.49 -21.45 14.42
C ARG A 287 -7.12 -20.72 15.71
N LEU A 288 -7.37 -19.41 15.77
CA LEU A 288 -7.06 -18.59 16.92
C LEU A 288 -8.27 -18.51 17.87
N PRO A 289 -8.09 -18.59 19.20
CA PRO A 289 -9.16 -18.38 20.17
C PRO A 289 -9.87 -17.03 19.97
N GLU A 290 -11.17 -16.92 20.31
CA GLU A 290 -12.03 -15.77 19.94
C GLU A 290 -11.54 -14.37 20.38
N HIS A 291 -10.61 -14.28 21.34
CA HIS A 291 -10.05 -13.02 21.85
C HIS A 291 -8.55 -12.88 21.60
N THR A 292 -8.03 -13.60 20.62
CA THR A 292 -6.61 -13.50 20.22
C THR A 292 -6.48 -12.59 19.01
N SER A 293 -5.55 -11.63 19.12
CA SER A 293 -5.08 -10.79 18.01
C SER A 293 -3.66 -11.22 17.61
N ALA A 294 -3.21 -10.74 16.45
CA ALA A 294 -1.88 -10.99 15.91
C ALA A 294 -1.43 -9.79 15.10
N ALA A 295 -0.12 -9.54 15.07
CA ALA A 295 0.50 -8.53 14.23
C ALA A 295 1.66 -9.12 13.43
N VAL A 296 1.84 -8.61 12.22
CA VAL A 296 2.95 -8.93 11.33
C VAL A 296 3.50 -7.62 10.77
N LEU A 297 4.79 -7.39 10.97
CA LEU A 297 5.52 -6.25 10.43
C LEU A 297 6.72 -6.77 9.66
N VAL A 298 6.81 -6.44 8.37
CA VAL A 298 7.93 -6.84 7.51
C VAL A 298 8.68 -5.61 7.07
N VAL A 299 9.99 -5.61 7.29
CA VAL A 299 10.88 -4.48 6.99
C VAL A 299 12.05 -4.96 6.18
N GLU A 300 12.41 -4.19 5.16
CA GLU A 300 13.67 -4.37 4.43
C GLU A 300 14.84 -3.96 5.32
N ALA A 301 15.72 -4.90 5.63
CA ALA A 301 16.76 -4.72 6.64
C ALA A 301 17.70 -3.53 6.37
N GLN A 302 18.00 -3.22 5.10
CA GLN A 302 18.98 -2.17 4.74
C GLN A 302 18.40 -0.77 4.62
N SER A 303 17.21 -0.64 4.03
CA SER A 303 16.56 0.67 3.89
C SER A 303 15.71 1.03 5.11
N MET A 304 15.36 0.04 5.93
CA MET A 304 14.31 0.09 6.95
C MET A 304 12.91 0.42 6.40
N ALA A 305 12.70 0.27 5.09
CA ALA A 305 11.40 0.43 4.46
C ALA A 305 10.45 -0.69 4.90
N VAL A 306 9.28 -0.31 5.42
CA VAL A 306 8.21 -1.27 5.74
C VAL A 306 7.62 -1.81 4.45
N ARG A 307 7.72 -3.13 4.24
CA ARG A 307 7.16 -3.82 3.07
C ARG A 307 5.77 -4.38 3.31
N ALA A 308 5.42 -4.69 4.56
CA ALA A 308 4.07 -5.06 4.96
C ALA A 308 3.77 -4.66 6.41
N TYR A 309 2.53 -4.25 6.68
CA TYR A 309 2.05 -3.76 7.96
C TYR A 309 0.67 -4.34 8.29
N LEU A 310 0.60 -5.27 9.23
CA LEU A 310 -0.63 -5.89 9.72
C LEU A 310 -0.68 -5.73 11.23
N GLY A 311 -1.52 -4.81 11.72
CA GLY A 311 -1.65 -4.55 13.16
C GLY A 311 -2.66 -5.43 13.90
N SER A 312 -3.51 -6.17 13.17
CA SER A 312 -4.52 -7.07 13.70
C SER A 312 -4.86 -8.17 12.68
N VAL A 313 -5.61 -9.20 13.10
CA VAL A 313 -6.05 -10.31 12.24
C VAL A 313 -7.10 -9.86 11.22
N ASP A 314 -8.09 -9.13 11.70
CA ASP A 314 -9.22 -8.62 10.91
C ASP A 314 -9.69 -7.32 11.56
N ILE A 315 -9.70 -6.21 10.81
CA ILE A 315 -10.15 -4.93 11.34
C ILE A 315 -11.66 -4.90 11.63
N GLY A 316 -12.44 -5.74 10.95
CA GLY A 316 -13.89 -5.84 11.14
C GLY A 316 -14.32 -6.75 12.30
N ASP A 317 -13.38 -7.38 13.02
CA ASP A 317 -13.68 -8.27 14.13
C ASP A 317 -13.56 -7.55 15.49
N ASP A 318 -14.68 -7.00 15.97
CA ASP A 318 -14.73 -6.31 17.26
C ASP A 318 -14.44 -7.23 18.45
N LYS A 319 -14.77 -8.52 18.37
CA LYS A 319 -14.50 -9.49 19.47
C LYS A 319 -13.01 -9.69 19.71
N ARG A 320 -12.19 -9.48 18.68
CA ARG A 320 -10.72 -9.56 18.72
C ARG A 320 -10.05 -8.19 18.87
N PHE A 321 -10.84 -7.14 19.08
CA PHE A 321 -10.36 -5.76 19.10
C PHE A 321 -9.59 -5.42 17.81
N GLY A 322 -10.17 -5.76 16.64
CA GLY A 322 -9.56 -5.59 15.32
C GLY A 322 -9.06 -4.17 15.00
N HIS A 323 -9.63 -3.17 15.67
CA HIS A 323 -9.25 -1.77 15.58
C HIS A 323 -7.99 -1.42 16.40
N VAL A 324 -7.48 -2.30 17.27
CA VAL A 324 -6.30 -2.02 18.09
C VAL A 324 -5.05 -2.46 17.33
N ASP A 325 -4.16 -1.50 17.08
CA ASP A 325 -2.91 -1.75 16.39
C ASP A 325 -1.88 -2.40 17.32
N MET A 326 -1.67 -3.71 17.19
CA MET A 326 -0.70 -4.46 17.97
C MET A 326 0.75 -4.08 17.64
N ILE A 327 1.03 -3.42 16.51
CA ILE A 327 2.39 -2.94 16.17
C ILE A 327 2.77 -1.74 17.06
N GLN A 328 1.81 -0.84 17.33
CA GLN A 328 2.01 0.35 18.18
C GLN A 328 1.68 0.11 19.66
N SER A 329 0.97 -0.99 19.96
CA SER A 329 0.60 -1.36 21.30
C SER A 329 1.80 -1.79 22.13
N VAL A 330 1.77 -1.42 23.40
CA VAL A 330 2.81 -1.78 24.37
C VAL A 330 2.53 -3.19 24.88
N ARG A 331 3.48 -4.09 24.69
CA ARG A 331 3.39 -5.48 25.13
C ARG A 331 4.68 -5.92 25.80
N SER A 332 4.58 -6.91 26.66
CA SER A 332 5.77 -7.54 27.22
C SER A 332 6.59 -8.14 26.07
N PRO A 333 7.89 -7.82 25.94
CA PRO A 333 8.76 -8.44 24.94
C PRO A 333 9.06 -9.91 25.27
N GLY A 334 8.81 -10.35 26.51
CA GLY A 334 9.26 -11.65 27.00
C GLY A 334 10.76 -11.85 26.77
N SER A 335 11.14 -13.03 26.27
CA SER A 335 12.55 -13.38 26.02
C SER A 335 13.19 -12.66 24.82
N THR A 336 12.46 -11.82 24.08
CA THR A 336 13.01 -11.13 22.90
C THR A 336 14.05 -10.06 23.25
N LEU A 337 14.23 -9.72 24.53
CA LEU A 337 15.32 -8.83 24.97
C LEU A 337 16.66 -9.55 25.19
N LYS A 338 16.66 -10.88 25.34
CA LYS A 338 17.88 -11.66 25.66
C LYS A 338 19.00 -11.47 24.63
N PRO A 339 18.75 -11.50 23.30
CA PRO A 339 19.82 -11.29 22.33
C PRO A 339 20.60 -9.99 22.56
N PHE A 340 19.92 -8.90 22.91
CA PHE A 340 20.58 -7.62 23.18
C PHE A 340 21.45 -7.68 24.43
N LEU A 341 20.97 -8.28 25.52
CA LEU A 341 21.76 -8.44 26.74
C LEU A 341 23.02 -9.27 26.50
N TYR A 342 22.90 -10.39 25.80
CA TYR A 342 24.05 -11.23 25.46
C TYR A 342 25.04 -10.44 24.57
N GLY A 343 24.55 -9.69 23.58
CA GLY A 343 25.40 -8.83 22.75
C GLY A 343 26.15 -7.77 23.53
N MET A 344 25.44 -7.06 24.41
CA MET A 344 26.03 -5.99 25.24
C MET A 344 27.04 -6.52 26.26
N THR A 345 26.79 -7.70 26.83
CA THR A 345 27.73 -8.33 27.78
C THR A 345 28.97 -8.89 27.07
N LEU A 346 28.84 -9.38 25.83
CA LEU A 346 29.98 -9.70 24.96
C LEU A 346 30.79 -8.44 24.61
N ASP A 347 30.12 -7.35 24.23
CA ASP A 347 30.76 -6.07 23.92
C ASP A 347 31.52 -5.49 25.12
N ALA A 348 30.97 -5.67 26.32
CA ALA A 348 31.61 -5.28 27.57
C ALA A 348 32.74 -6.23 28.01
N GLY A 349 32.98 -7.33 27.29
CA GLY A 349 33.99 -8.33 27.63
C GLY A 349 33.67 -9.14 28.89
N LEU A 350 32.41 -9.15 29.35
CA LEU A 350 31.99 -9.89 30.54
C LEU A 350 31.90 -11.39 30.29
N ILE A 351 31.58 -11.77 29.06
CA ILE A 351 31.49 -13.16 28.60
C ILE A 351 32.06 -13.29 27.19
N HIS A 352 32.27 -14.54 26.76
CA HIS A 352 32.40 -14.98 25.37
C HIS A 352 31.34 -16.06 25.08
N SER A 353 31.23 -16.52 23.83
CA SER A 353 30.23 -17.53 23.38
C SER A 353 30.17 -18.78 24.26
N GLU A 354 31.33 -19.30 24.62
CA GLU A 354 31.47 -20.53 25.41
C GLU A 354 31.66 -20.29 26.92
N SER A 355 31.42 -19.07 27.41
CA SER A 355 31.44 -18.82 28.85
C SER A 355 30.34 -19.65 29.53
N LEU A 356 30.70 -20.34 30.61
CA LEU A 356 29.75 -21.17 31.35
C LEU A 356 28.89 -20.30 32.27
N LEU A 357 27.58 -20.34 32.03
CA LEU A 357 26.55 -19.73 32.85
C LEU A 357 25.84 -20.81 33.66
N GLN A 358 25.22 -20.45 34.78
CA GLN A 358 24.61 -21.43 35.68
C GLN A 358 23.09 -21.40 35.54
N ASP A 359 22.55 -22.49 35.01
CA ASP A 359 21.12 -22.79 35.00
C ASP A 359 20.76 -23.62 36.23
N VAL A 360 20.75 -22.98 37.39
CA VAL A 360 20.46 -23.59 38.70
C VAL A 360 19.41 -22.76 39.45
N PRO A 361 18.64 -23.34 40.39
CA PRO A 361 17.68 -22.59 41.20
C PRO A 361 18.38 -21.45 41.95
N ARG A 362 17.86 -20.22 41.81
CA ARG A 362 18.36 -19.05 42.54
C ARG A 362 17.23 -18.21 43.09
N ARG A 363 17.50 -17.53 44.20
CA ARG A 363 16.60 -16.57 44.84
C ARG A 363 17.31 -15.23 44.97
N TYR A 364 16.66 -14.17 44.50
CA TYR A 364 17.14 -12.79 44.54
C TYR A 364 16.20 -11.97 45.43
N GLY A 365 16.45 -11.93 46.76
CA GLY A 365 15.47 -11.40 47.71
C GLY A 365 14.15 -12.18 47.61
N ASP A 366 13.05 -11.52 47.28
CA ASP A 366 11.74 -12.19 47.06
C ASP A 366 11.51 -12.64 45.61
N TYR A 367 12.42 -12.31 44.70
CA TYR A 367 12.32 -12.72 43.31
C TYR A 367 12.90 -14.13 43.10
N ARG A 368 12.06 -15.04 42.58
CA ARG A 368 12.42 -16.43 42.25
C ARG A 368 12.07 -16.72 40.80
N PRO A 369 12.97 -16.42 39.85
CA PRO A 369 12.75 -16.75 38.46
C PRO A 369 12.78 -18.27 38.27
N GLY A 370 11.93 -18.76 37.36
CA GLY A 370 11.94 -20.16 36.92
C GLY A 370 12.13 -20.25 35.40
N ASN A 371 12.58 -21.40 34.92
CA ASN A 371 12.57 -21.71 33.50
C ASN A 371 11.17 -22.11 33.03
N PHE A 372 10.94 -22.02 31.72
CA PHE A 372 9.68 -22.50 31.12
C PHE A 372 9.55 -24.03 31.21
N SER A 373 10.65 -24.76 31.00
CA SER A 373 10.76 -26.19 31.33
C SER A 373 11.07 -26.35 32.82
N ALA A 374 10.39 -27.26 33.50
CA ALA A 374 10.51 -27.45 34.95
C ALA A 374 11.87 -28.01 35.44
N GLY A 375 12.85 -28.21 34.55
CA GLY A 375 14.18 -28.74 34.87
C GLY A 375 15.29 -27.67 34.81
N PHE A 376 16.39 -27.96 35.51
CA PHE A 376 17.63 -27.19 35.54
C PHE A 376 18.74 -28.00 34.89
N THR A 377 19.53 -27.35 34.02
CA THR A 377 20.57 -28.02 33.22
C THR A 377 21.95 -27.95 33.87
N GLY A 378 22.14 -27.10 34.89
CA GLY A 378 23.44 -26.88 35.52
C GLY A 378 24.31 -25.92 34.70
N PRO A 379 25.62 -26.16 34.54
CA PRO A 379 26.48 -25.30 33.73
C PRO A 379 26.15 -25.43 32.23
N VAL A 380 25.89 -24.30 31.57
CA VAL A 380 25.56 -24.22 30.14
C VAL A 380 26.37 -23.11 29.47
N SER A 381 26.77 -23.28 28.22
CA SER A 381 27.46 -22.19 27.51
C SER A 381 26.51 -21.02 27.23
N ALA A 382 27.03 -19.81 27.11
CA ALA A 382 26.24 -18.64 26.75
C ALA A 382 25.52 -18.82 25.39
N SER A 383 26.20 -19.47 24.43
CA SER A 383 25.62 -19.88 23.15
C SER A 383 24.38 -20.76 23.32
N GLU A 384 24.50 -21.83 24.11
CA GLU A 384 23.41 -22.77 24.35
C GLU A 384 22.26 -22.13 25.13
N ALA A 385 22.59 -21.35 26.17
CA ALA A 385 21.61 -20.66 27.00
C ALA A 385 20.74 -19.68 26.20
N LEU A 386 21.34 -18.93 25.26
CA LEU A 386 20.59 -18.05 24.36
C LEU A 386 19.77 -18.87 23.33
N ALA A 387 20.35 -19.91 22.73
CA ALA A 387 19.69 -20.75 21.71
C ALA A 387 18.48 -21.52 22.27
N THR A 388 18.49 -21.85 23.55
CA THR A 388 17.40 -22.51 24.28
C THR A 388 16.55 -21.52 25.08
N SER A 389 16.91 -20.24 25.08
CA SER A 389 16.22 -19.16 25.77
C SER A 389 16.00 -19.43 27.26
N LEU A 390 17.03 -19.92 27.97
CA LEU A 390 16.97 -20.16 29.42
C LEU A 390 16.81 -18.84 30.19
N ASN A 391 16.06 -18.87 31.29
CA ASN A 391 15.75 -17.67 32.06
C ASN A 391 16.85 -17.37 33.09
N LEU A 392 17.33 -18.38 33.82
CA LEU A 392 18.30 -18.17 34.90
C LEU A 392 19.64 -17.62 34.41
N PRO A 393 20.27 -18.15 33.34
CA PRO A 393 21.48 -17.55 32.78
C PRO A 393 21.29 -16.08 32.35
N ALA A 394 20.13 -15.74 31.78
CA ALA A 394 19.85 -14.37 31.36
C ALA A 394 19.68 -13.41 32.57
N VAL A 395 19.07 -13.87 33.66
CA VAL A 395 18.97 -13.10 34.90
C VAL A 395 20.35 -12.92 35.54
N GLN A 396 21.17 -13.98 35.59
CA GLN A 396 22.56 -13.92 36.08
C GLN A 396 23.37 -12.88 35.29
N LEU A 397 23.25 -12.85 33.96
CA LEU A 397 23.93 -11.85 33.13
C LEU A 397 23.41 -10.44 33.37
N LEU A 398 22.09 -10.26 33.52
CA LEU A 398 21.52 -8.93 33.76
C LEU A 398 21.95 -8.36 35.11
N GLU A 399 22.09 -9.23 36.13
CA GLU A 399 22.62 -8.86 37.43
C GLU A 399 24.06 -8.36 37.33
N ALA A 400 24.93 -9.12 36.65
CA ALA A 400 26.32 -8.73 36.42
C ALA A 400 26.45 -7.45 35.56
N TYR A 401 25.58 -7.29 34.55
CA TYR A 401 25.63 -6.15 33.63
C TYR A 401 25.02 -4.86 34.22
N GLY A 402 24.00 -5.01 35.07
CA GLY A 402 23.23 -3.93 35.67
C GLY A 402 21.96 -3.59 34.88
N PRO A 403 20.75 -3.73 35.47
CA PRO A 403 19.49 -3.50 34.76
C PRO A 403 19.26 -2.03 34.35
N LYS A 404 19.76 -1.07 35.13
CA LYS A 404 19.68 0.37 34.80
C LYS A 404 20.53 0.70 33.57
N ARG A 405 21.76 0.17 33.51
CA ARG A 405 22.66 0.32 32.36
C ARG A 405 22.03 -0.27 31.11
N PHE A 406 21.55 -1.51 31.20
CA PHE A 406 20.87 -2.19 30.10
C PHE A 406 19.69 -1.39 29.54
N ALA A 407 18.80 -0.92 30.42
CA ALA A 407 17.65 -0.11 30.01
C ALA A 407 18.07 1.24 29.37
N GLY A 408 19.11 1.88 29.90
CA GLY A 408 19.64 3.14 29.37
C GLY A 408 20.25 2.99 27.97
N GLU A 409 21.03 1.94 27.75
CA GLU A 409 21.64 1.66 26.43
C GLU A 409 20.58 1.30 25.38
N LEU A 410 19.57 0.50 25.74
CA LEU A 410 18.43 0.23 24.85
C LEU A 410 17.65 1.50 24.50
N HIS A 411 17.42 2.37 25.48
CA HIS A 411 16.78 3.66 25.25
C HIS A 411 17.60 4.52 24.27
N GLY A 412 18.91 4.62 24.48
CA GLY A 412 19.83 5.37 23.62
C GLY A 412 20.01 4.81 22.21
N ALA A 413 19.53 3.59 21.96
CA ALA A 413 19.51 2.93 20.65
C ALA A 413 18.10 2.88 20.01
N GLY A 414 17.12 3.58 20.58
CA GLY A 414 15.77 3.70 20.02
C GLY A 414 14.77 2.65 20.48
N LEU A 415 15.10 1.84 21.50
CA LEU A 415 14.20 0.88 22.16
C LEU A 415 13.91 1.30 23.62
N PRO A 416 13.12 2.36 23.84
CA PRO A 416 12.74 2.77 25.19
C PRO A 416 11.83 1.72 25.84
N LEU A 417 12.26 1.19 26.98
CA LEU A 417 11.47 0.25 27.77
C LEU A 417 10.45 0.99 28.64
N GLN A 418 9.19 0.58 28.58
CA GLN A 418 8.11 1.17 29.38
C GLN A 418 7.94 0.37 30.67
N LEU A 419 8.12 1.04 31.80
CA LEU A 419 7.97 0.46 33.13
C LEU A 419 6.68 0.97 33.78
N PRO A 420 6.12 0.24 34.77
CA PRO A 420 5.05 0.76 35.61
C PRO A 420 5.45 2.09 36.27
N ALA A 421 4.46 2.94 36.57
CA ALA A 421 4.70 4.23 37.20
C ALA A 421 5.49 4.08 38.51
N GLY A 422 6.57 4.86 38.67
CA GLY A 422 7.45 4.81 39.84
C GLY A 422 8.42 3.61 39.88
N ALA A 423 8.32 2.66 38.96
CA ALA A 423 9.23 1.51 38.91
C ALA A 423 10.59 1.89 38.31
N GLN A 424 11.64 1.24 38.84
CA GLN A 424 13.01 1.34 38.33
C GLN A 424 13.38 0.05 37.58
N PRO A 425 14.29 0.12 36.59
CA PRO A 425 14.80 -1.09 35.93
C PRO A 425 15.37 -2.08 36.93
N ASN A 426 14.90 -3.33 36.88
CA ASN A 426 15.31 -4.42 37.76
C ASN A 426 15.49 -5.74 36.98
N LEU A 427 15.81 -6.84 37.67
CA LEU A 427 16.09 -8.14 37.03
C LEU A 427 14.90 -8.73 36.27
N ALA A 428 13.65 -8.38 36.61
CA ALA A 428 12.48 -8.91 35.93
C ALA A 428 12.38 -8.44 34.46
N LEU A 429 13.08 -7.36 34.12
CA LEU A 429 13.10 -6.75 32.80
C LEU A 429 13.49 -7.75 31.70
N ILE A 430 14.51 -8.60 31.92
CA ILE A 430 15.00 -9.56 30.91
C ILE A 430 14.00 -10.68 30.61
N LEU A 431 13.03 -10.91 31.50
CA LEU A 431 11.97 -11.89 31.33
C LEU A 431 10.65 -11.25 30.89
N GLY A 432 10.67 -9.96 30.54
CA GLY A 432 9.49 -9.23 30.05
C GLY A 432 8.77 -8.40 31.11
N GLY A 433 9.40 -8.08 32.23
CA GLY A 433 8.90 -7.13 33.24
C GLY A 433 8.87 -5.66 32.78
N ALA A 434 8.89 -5.41 31.47
CA ALA A 434 8.81 -4.11 30.83
C ALA A 434 7.93 -4.21 29.58
N GLY A 435 7.45 -3.09 29.06
CA GLY A 435 6.69 -2.99 27.82
C GLY A 435 7.50 -2.41 26.67
N VAL A 436 7.28 -2.92 25.46
CA VAL A 436 7.84 -2.35 24.21
C VAL A 436 6.80 -2.34 23.10
N ARG A 437 7.02 -1.53 22.07
CA ARG A 437 6.26 -1.62 20.80
C ARG A 437 6.99 -2.52 19.81
N LEU A 438 6.25 -3.24 18.98
CA LEU A 438 6.82 -4.15 17.99
C LEU A 438 7.71 -3.43 16.97
N GLU A 439 7.30 -2.24 16.52
CA GLU A 439 8.11 -1.45 15.57
C GLU A 439 9.47 -1.02 16.12
N GLN A 440 9.54 -0.71 17.41
CA GLN A 440 10.78 -0.33 18.09
C GLN A 440 11.66 -1.55 18.31
N LEU A 441 11.05 -2.66 18.73
CA LEU A 441 11.74 -3.94 18.89
C LEU A 441 12.36 -4.38 17.56
N LEU A 442 11.60 -4.35 16.46
CA LEU A 442 12.09 -4.70 15.14
C LEU A 442 13.23 -3.77 14.69
N GLY A 443 13.13 -2.48 14.98
CA GLY A 443 14.19 -1.50 14.71
C GLY A 443 15.50 -1.81 15.45
N ALA A 444 15.43 -2.29 16.70
CA ALA A 444 16.59 -2.76 17.43
C ALA A 444 17.13 -4.09 16.88
N TYR A 445 16.25 -5.03 16.52
CA TYR A 445 16.64 -6.31 15.90
C TYR A 445 17.38 -6.12 14.57
N ALA A 446 17.11 -5.02 13.85
CA ALA A 446 17.83 -4.68 12.63
C ALA A 446 19.35 -4.56 12.85
N ALA A 447 19.81 -4.20 14.06
CA ALA A 447 21.22 -4.15 14.42
C ALA A 447 21.97 -5.46 14.14
N LEU A 448 21.30 -6.60 14.27
CA LEU A 448 21.90 -7.92 14.04
C LEU A 448 22.27 -8.16 12.57
N GLY A 449 21.59 -7.50 11.64
CA GLY A 449 21.88 -7.55 10.20
C GLY A 449 22.58 -6.30 9.67
N ARG A 450 22.93 -5.35 10.54
CA ARG A 450 23.44 -4.01 10.20
C ARG A 450 24.67 -3.62 11.01
N GLU A 451 25.57 -4.57 11.24
CA GLU A 451 26.85 -4.33 11.96
C GLU A 451 26.67 -3.67 13.35
N GLY A 452 25.56 -3.97 14.03
CA GLY A 452 25.25 -3.44 15.35
C GLY A 452 24.49 -2.11 15.34
N LYS A 453 24.06 -1.61 14.18
CA LYS A 453 23.26 -0.37 14.07
C LYS A 453 21.76 -0.66 14.10
N ALA A 454 21.09 -0.30 15.19
CA ALA A 454 19.65 -0.23 15.24
C ALA A 454 19.15 0.93 14.37
N ALA A 455 17.94 0.83 13.85
CA ALA A 455 17.40 1.88 13.00
C ALA A 455 15.88 2.00 13.12
N ARG A 456 15.37 3.22 12.92
CA ARG A 456 13.93 3.49 12.90
C ARG A 456 13.31 2.99 11.60
N ILE A 457 12.16 2.32 11.70
CA ILE A 457 11.38 1.90 10.51
C ILE A 457 10.90 3.12 9.71
N ARG A 458 10.80 2.95 8.38
CA ARG A 458 10.32 3.96 7.43
C ARG A 458 9.02 3.50 6.78
N LEU A 459 7.94 4.21 7.09
CA LEU A 459 6.60 4.00 6.55
C LEU A 459 6.38 4.75 5.24
N GLN A 460 7.12 5.83 5.02
CA GLN A 460 6.99 6.70 3.86
C GLN A 460 8.36 6.90 3.20
N PRO A 461 8.44 7.02 1.86
CA PRO A 461 9.71 7.17 1.15
C PRO A 461 10.55 8.36 1.61
N GLN A 462 9.92 9.47 1.98
CA GLN A 462 10.56 10.74 2.37
C GLN A 462 11.19 10.70 3.77
N GLN A 463 10.83 9.71 4.60
CA GLN A 463 11.41 9.59 5.94
C GLN A 463 12.90 9.23 5.82
N PRO A 464 13.80 9.92 6.54
CA PRO A 464 15.22 9.59 6.52
C PRO A 464 15.48 8.27 7.26
N LEU A 465 16.56 7.59 6.88
CA LEU A 465 17.09 6.48 7.66
C LEU A 465 17.78 7.05 8.91
N ILE A 466 17.21 6.81 10.09
CA ILE A 466 17.76 7.24 11.37
C ILE A 466 18.34 6.02 12.07
N GLU A 467 19.65 6.02 12.25
CA GLU A 467 20.41 4.90 12.84
C GLU A 467 21.01 5.28 14.19
N GLN A 468 21.10 4.30 15.07
CA GLN A 468 21.81 4.41 16.34
C GLN A 468 22.60 3.14 16.60
N ARG A 469 23.82 3.29 17.13
CA ARG A 469 24.65 2.13 17.47
C ARG A 469 24.09 1.45 18.71
N LEU A 470 23.81 0.15 18.59
CA LEU A 470 23.33 -0.70 19.67
C LEU A 470 24.40 -1.69 20.14
N LEU A 471 25.15 -2.27 19.19
CA LEU A 471 26.21 -3.25 19.44
C LEU A 471 27.47 -2.88 18.66
N SER A 472 28.61 -3.46 19.02
CA SER A 472 29.79 -3.46 18.16
C SER A 472 29.65 -4.49 17.02
N PRO A 473 30.34 -4.30 15.89
CA PRO A 473 30.42 -5.32 14.85
C PRO A 473 30.96 -6.66 15.37
N GLY A 474 31.84 -6.62 16.38
CA GLY A 474 32.41 -7.81 17.02
C GLY A 474 31.37 -8.67 17.72
N ALA A 475 30.51 -8.09 18.56
CA ALA A 475 29.46 -8.86 19.25
C ALA A 475 28.41 -9.44 18.28
N VAL A 476 28.09 -8.72 17.20
CA VAL A 476 27.15 -9.22 16.18
C VAL A 476 27.74 -10.42 15.43
N ASN A 477 29.00 -10.31 14.98
CA ASN A 477 29.68 -11.34 14.20
C ASN A 477 30.06 -12.58 15.01
N ASN A 478 30.47 -12.40 16.28
CA ASN A 478 31.03 -13.48 17.10
C ASN A 478 29.98 -14.36 17.79
N CYS A 479 28.71 -13.95 17.88
CA CYS A 479 27.73 -14.71 18.68
C CYS A 479 26.31 -14.66 18.13
N ILE A 480 25.66 -13.49 18.07
CA ILE A 480 24.18 -13.48 17.94
C ILE A 480 23.74 -13.95 16.55
N GLY A 481 24.43 -13.53 15.49
CA GLY A 481 24.15 -13.99 14.14
C GLY A 481 24.32 -15.50 14.01
N GLN A 482 25.43 -16.05 14.48
CA GLN A 482 25.73 -17.48 14.38
C GLN A 482 24.88 -18.34 15.31
N ILE A 483 24.62 -17.92 16.55
CA ILE A 483 23.81 -18.68 17.53
C ILE A 483 22.35 -18.78 17.06
N LEU A 484 21.77 -17.68 16.56
CA LEU A 484 20.40 -17.68 16.05
C LEU A 484 20.27 -18.37 14.68
N LEU A 485 21.31 -18.34 13.82
CA LEU A 485 21.32 -19.01 12.51
C LEU A 485 21.71 -20.49 12.56
N ALA A 486 22.60 -20.92 13.47
CA ALA A 486 23.12 -22.29 13.55
C ALA A 486 22.04 -23.33 13.86
N LYS A 487 20.97 -22.94 14.57
CA LYS A 487 19.81 -23.81 14.83
C LYS A 487 19.09 -24.25 13.55
N ARG A 488 19.27 -23.52 12.43
CA ARG A 488 18.72 -23.88 11.11
C ARG A 488 19.51 -25.00 10.41
N MET A 489 20.77 -25.22 10.79
CA MET A 489 21.67 -26.21 10.18
C MET A 489 21.80 -27.52 11.00
N GLY A 490 21.35 -27.53 12.26
CA GLY A 490 21.52 -28.63 13.22
C GLY A 490 20.54 -29.82 13.13
N LYS A 491 19.80 -29.99 12.02
CA LYS A 491 18.96 -31.19 11.76
C LYS A 491 19.41 -31.94 10.49
N LYS A 492 20.72 -32.12 10.28
CA LYS A 492 21.18 -33.29 9.52
C LYS A 492 21.53 -34.37 10.53
N ARG A 493 20.63 -35.35 10.66
CA ARG A 493 20.88 -36.65 11.30
C ARG A 493 22.23 -37.14 10.78
N ILE A 494 23.26 -37.15 11.63
CA ILE A 494 24.50 -37.84 11.34
C ILE A 494 24.15 -39.33 11.43
N MET A 495 23.87 -39.94 10.27
CA MET A 495 23.89 -41.39 10.15
C MET A 495 25.32 -41.85 10.50
N PRO A 496 25.51 -42.81 11.41
CA PRO A 496 26.84 -43.32 11.69
C PRO A 496 27.42 -43.94 10.41
N ARG A 497 28.63 -43.53 10.04
CA ARG A 497 29.41 -44.18 8.98
C ARG A 497 29.58 -45.66 9.34
N PRO A 498 29.38 -46.60 8.41
CA PRO A 498 29.72 -48.00 8.67
C PRO A 498 31.24 -48.11 8.83
N ALA A 499 31.66 -48.90 9.82
CA ALA A 499 33.05 -49.17 10.14
C ALA A 499 33.81 -49.80 8.94
N PRO A 500 35.13 -49.58 8.81
CA PRO A 500 35.90 -50.13 7.71
C PRO A 500 36.03 -51.64 7.84
N HIS A 501 35.50 -52.38 6.85
CA HIS A 501 35.70 -53.82 6.77
C HIS A 501 37.17 -54.15 6.48
N ALA A 502 37.74 -54.97 7.36
CA ALA A 502 39.04 -55.59 7.21
C ALA A 502 39.10 -56.44 5.93
N ARG A 503 40.17 -56.25 5.15
CA ARG A 503 40.54 -57.13 4.04
C ARG A 503 40.85 -58.53 4.57
N ARG A 504 40.10 -59.54 4.13
CA ARG A 504 40.59 -60.92 3.97
C ARG A 504 40.16 -61.43 2.60
N GLY A 505 41.13 -61.96 1.88
CA GLY A 505 40.99 -62.37 0.49
C GLY A 505 40.49 -63.80 0.29
N HIS A 506 40.42 -64.10 -1.00
CA HIS A 506 40.39 -65.39 -1.69
C HIS A 506 39.05 -66.04 -2.11
N ARG A 507 38.93 -66.03 -3.46
CA ARG A 507 38.68 -67.16 -4.38
C ARG A 507 37.24 -67.50 -4.80
N HIS A 508 37.02 -67.21 -6.09
CA HIS A 508 36.55 -68.08 -7.17
C HIS A 508 35.07 -68.49 -7.33
N ARG A 509 34.68 -68.47 -8.62
CA ARG A 509 33.48 -69.01 -9.31
C ARG A 509 32.23 -68.12 -9.17
N GLY A 510 31.51 -67.71 -10.21
CA GLY A 510 31.51 -68.04 -11.64
C GLY A 510 30.05 -68.05 -12.12
N ARG A 511 29.77 -67.40 -13.27
CA ARG A 511 28.53 -67.51 -14.09
C ARG A 511 27.24 -67.03 -13.40
N ALA A 512 26.16 -66.58 -14.05
CA ALA A 512 25.81 -66.20 -15.41
C ALA A 512 24.31 -65.81 -15.41
N LEU A 513 23.88 -64.89 -16.29
CA LEU A 513 22.54 -64.80 -16.94
C LEU A 513 21.29 -64.58 -16.02
N ARG A 514 20.13 -64.03 -16.42
CA ARG A 514 19.54 -63.26 -17.54
C ARG A 514 18.07 -63.02 -17.15
N HIS A 515 17.50 -61.88 -17.60
CA HIS A 515 16.07 -61.66 -18.00
C HIS A 515 14.94 -62.00 -16.98
N ALA A 516 13.69 -61.56 -17.05
CA ALA A 516 12.82 -60.73 -17.92
C ALA A 516 11.54 -60.49 -17.06
N VAL A 517 10.95 -59.29 -17.00
CA VAL A 517 9.84 -58.77 -17.84
C VAL A 517 8.44 -59.36 -17.56
N ARG A 518 7.44 -58.45 -17.58
CA ARG A 518 5.95 -58.57 -17.64
C ARG A 518 5.28 -58.84 -16.29
N GLY A 519 4.28 -58.06 -15.86
CA GLY A 519 3.07 -57.57 -16.54
C GLY A 519 1.90 -58.15 -15.71
N LEU A 520 0.68 -57.64 -15.56
CA LEU A 520 -0.16 -56.66 -16.22
C LEU A 520 -1.48 -56.65 -15.40
N HIS A 521 -2.20 -55.51 -15.38
CA HIS A 521 -3.67 -55.40 -15.24
C HIS A 521 -4.34 -55.92 -13.94
N GLY A 522 -5.46 -55.37 -13.44
CA GLY A 522 -6.38 -54.34 -13.91
C GLY A 522 -7.73 -54.49 -13.18
N HIS A 523 -8.51 -53.40 -13.12
CA HIS A 523 -9.97 -53.36 -12.86
C HIS A 523 -10.50 -53.75 -11.45
N HIS A 524 -11.63 -53.29 -10.92
CA HIS A 524 -12.80 -52.57 -11.46
C HIS A 524 -13.56 -51.82 -10.32
N ARG A 525 -14.34 -50.81 -10.75
CA ARG A 525 -15.42 -50.01 -10.13
C ARG A 525 -16.28 -50.65 -9.01
N HIS A 526 -16.77 -49.83 -8.06
CA HIS A 526 -18.21 -49.53 -7.87
C HIS A 526 -18.51 -48.49 -6.76
N ARG A 527 -19.50 -47.62 -7.04
CA ARG A 527 -20.31 -46.72 -6.18
C ARG A 527 -21.79 -47.07 -6.51
N PRO A 528 -22.86 -46.48 -5.90
CA PRO A 528 -23.15 -45.90 -4.57
C PRO A 528 -24.52 -46.50 -4.06
N PRO A 529 -25.52 -45.83 -3.38
CA PRO A 529 -25.65 -44.51 -2.69
C PRO A 529 -26.51 -44.47 -1.36
N ALA A 530 -26.77 -43.23 -0.87
CA ALA A 530 -27.84 -42.72 0.04
C ALA A 530 -27.59 -42.78 1.57
N GLY A 531 -28.01 -41.83 2.43
CA GLY A 531 -28.80 -40.59 2.30
C GLY A 531 -28.96 -39.84 3.65
N GLN A 532 -29.40 -38.57 3.56
CA GLN A 532 -30.15 -37.70 4.51
C GLN A 532 -29.89 -37.70 6.04
N ARG A 533 -29.48 -36.54 6.57
CA ARG A 533 -30.33 -35.58 7.32
C ARG A 533 -29.70 -34.20 7.37
#